data_AF-A0A3P9PSU9-F1
#
_entry.id   AF-A0A3P9PSU9-F1
#
_cell.length_a   1.000
_cell.length_b   1.000
_cell.length_c   1.000
_cell.angle_alpha   90.00
_cell.angle_beta   90.00
_cell.angle_gamma   90.00
#
_symmetry.space_group_name_H-M   'P 1'
#
loop_
_entity.id
_entity.type
_entity.pdbx_description
1 polymer ?
#
loop_
_entity_poly.entity_id
_entity_poly.type
_entity_poly.pdbx_seq_one_letter_code
_entity_poly.pdbx_strand_id
1 'polypeptide(L)'
;FASLGCILRCLLRLWNESVQAVDAKDWEGALAKLQQIPEQTSRTHFNAASAHLALGQMDMALRCLDLTIAKDERLAVAFFQRAAVMLQMDRLVS
;
A
#
# COMPACT_ATOMS: atom_id res chain seq x y z
N PHE A 1 14.98 20.32 -13.69
CA PHE A 1 14.48 19.12 -14.40
C PHE A 1 15.18 17.89 -13.85
N ALA A 2 14.54 17.11 -12.98
CA ALA A 2 15.12 15.84 -12.52
C ALA A 2 15.04 14.82 -13.65
N SER A 3 16.12 14.09 -13.91
CA SER A 3 16.12 13.02 -14.91
C SER A 3 15.23 11.86 -14.45
N LEU A 4 14.59 11.16 -15.39
CA LEU A 4 13.75 9.99 -15.13
C LEU A 4 14.48 8.93 -14.27
N GLY A 5 15.80 8.77 -14.48
CA GLY A 5 16.63 7.86 -13.68
C GLY A 5 16.88 8.31 -12.23
N CYS A 6 16.73 9.60 -11.91
CA CYS A 6 16.74 10.08 -10.52
C CYS A 6 15.43 9.70 -9.83
N ILE A 7 14.29 9.92 -10.50
CA ILE A 7 12.95 9.62 -9.99
C ILE A 7 12.81 8.12 -9.70
N LEU A 8 13.23 7.26 -10.63
CA LEU A 8 13.17 5.81 -10.45
C LEU A 8 14.04 5.32 -9.27
N ARG A 9 15.23 5.90 -9.08
CA ARG A 9 16.08 5.56 -7.93
C ARG A 9 15.48 6.00 -6.61
N CYS A 10 14.88 7.19 -6.55
CA CYS A 10 14.17 7.65 -5.37
C CYS A 10 12.97 6.75 -5.04
N LEU A 11 12.18 6.36 -6.04
CA LEU A 11 11.08 5.41 -5.91
C LEU A 11 11.54 4.08 -5.33
N LEU A 12 12.53 3.44 -5.97
CA LEU A 12 13.03 2.13 -5.55
C LEU A 12 13.61 2.17 -4.13
N ARG A 13 14.34 3.24 -3.79
CA ARG A 13 14.89 3.43 -2.45
C ARG A 13 13.81 3.55 -1.39
N LEU A 14 12.85 4.46 -1.58
CA LEU A 14 11.75 4.67 -0.61
C LEU A 14 10.87 3.43 -0.48
N TRP A 15 10.62 2.73 -1.59
CA TRP A 15 9.90 1.46 -1.55
C TRP A 15 10.68 0.40 -0.76
N ASN A 16 11.98 0.25 -0.99
CA ASN A 16 12.81 -0.67 -0.21
C ASN A 16 12.83 -0.32 1.28
N GLU A 17 12.98 0.95 1.63
CA GLU A 17 12.90 1.42 3.03
C GLU A 17 11.54 1.10 3.66
N SER A 18 10.44 1.21 2.90
CA SER A 18 9.11 0.82 3.40
C SER A 18 8.98 -0.68 3.66
N VAL A 19 9.60 -1.53 2.84
CA VAL A 19 9.60 -2.99 3.02
C VAL A 19 10.41 -3.36 4.26
N GLN A 20 11.56 -2.72 4.47
CA GLN A 20 12.36 -2.92 5.68
C GLN A 20 11.60 -2.51 6.96
N ALA A 21 10.83 -1.42 6.91
CA ALA A 21 9.99 -1.01 8.02
C ALA A 21 8.87 -2.05 8.29
N VAL A 22 8.26 -2.60 7.24
CA VAL A 22 7.31 -3.74 7.37
C VAL A 22 7.96 -4.95 8.03
N ASP A 23 9.17 -5.33 7.63
CA ASP A 23 9.90 -6.46 8.23
C ASP A 23 10.18 -6.22 9.73
N ALA A 24 10.40 -4.95 10.10
CA ALA A 24 10.56 -4.51 11.49
C ALA A 24 9.22 -4.32 12.24
N LYS A 25 8.07 -4.57 11.59
CA LYS A 25 6.71 -4.28 12.09
C LYS A 25 6.46 -2.81 12.43
N ASP A 26 7.25 -1.91 11.85
CA ASP A 26 7.07 -0.46 11.91
C ASP A 26 6.10 -0.03 10.78
N TRP A 27 4.81 -0.24 11.02
CA TRP A 27 3.77 -0.02 10.00
C TRP A 27 3.61 1.46 9.67
N GLU A 28 3.66 2.33 10.68
CA GLU A 28 3.62 3.77 10.52
C GLU A 28 4.85 4.28 9.77
N GLY A 29 6.05 3.77 10.09
CA GLY A 29 7.27 4.07 9.37
C GLY A 29 7.19 3.64 7.90
N ALA A 30 6.64 2.46 7.62
CA ALA A 30 6.41 2.00 6.26
C ALA A 30 5.51 2.96 5.47
N LEU A 31 4.39 3.39 6.06
CA LEU A 31 3.47 4.37 5.46
C LEU A 31 4.15 5.72 5.23
N ALA A 32 4.93 6.21 6.19
CA ALA A 32 5.66 7.47 6.06
C ALA A 32 6.68 7.46 4.91
N LYS A 33 7.30 6.31 4.63
CA LYS A 33 8.19 6.15 3.46
C LYS A 33 7.42 6.10 2.15
N LEU A 34 6.31 5.37 2.11
CA LEU A 34 5.46 5.28 0.91
C LEU A 34 4.85 6.62 0.51
N GLN A 35 4.44 7.45 1.48
CA GLN A 35 3.88 8.78 1.22
C GLN A 35 4.88 9.76 0.59
N GLN A 36 6.19 9.52 0.74
CA GLN A 36 7.24 10.33 0.11
C GLN A 36 7.42 10.01 -1.38
N ILE A 37 6.78 8.95 -1.89
CA ILE A 37 6.84 8.56 -3.29
C ILE A 37 5.87 9.45 -4.09
N PRO A 38 6.36 10.35 -4.97
CA PRO A 38 5.50 11.32 -5.66
C PRO A 38 4.51 10.65 -6.63
N GLU A 39 4.96 9.60 -7.31
CA GLU A 39 4.15 8.83 -8.24
C GLU A 39 4.04 7.39 -7.76
N GLN A 40 2.99 7.12 -6.98
CA GLN A 40 2.73 5.80 -6.44
C GLN A 40 2.30 4.83 -7.55
N THR A 41 2.78 3.60 -7.44
CA THR A 41 2.46 2.46 -8.31
C THR A 41 1.37 1.58 -7.67
N SER A 42 0.84 0.60 -8.41
CA SER A 42 -0.04 -0.42 -7.83
C SER A 42 0.60 -1.10 -6.62
N ARG A 43 1.89 -1.45 -6.72
CA ARG A 43 2.65 -2.11 -5.64
C ARG A 43 2.82 -1.26 -4.39
N THR A 44 3.05 0.05 -4.53
CA THR A 44 3.17 0.93 -3.35
C THR A 44 1.83 1.10 -2.65
N HIS A 45 0.72 1.18 -3.38
CA HIS A 45 -0.61 1.19 -2.78
C HIS A 45 -0.96 -0.15 -2.11
N PHE A 46 -0.57 -1.27 -2.71
CA PHE A 46 -0.76 -2.59 -2.11
C PHE A 46 0.00 -2.75 -0.78
N ASN A 47 1.24 -2.27 -0.73
CA ASN A 47 2.02 -2.24 0.51
C ASN A 47 1.38 -1.34 1.57
N ALA A 48 0.88 -0.15 1.17
CA ALA A 48 0.16 0.74 2.08
C ALA A 48 -1.12 0.09 2.63
N ALA A 49 -1.88 -0.63 1.80
CA ALA A 49 -3.05 -1.38 2.24
C ALA A 49 -2.67 -2.43 3.30
N SER A 50 -1.59 -3.17 3.07
CA SER A 50 -1.10 -4.18 4.02
C SER A 50 -0.70 -3.56 5.37
N ALA A 51 -0.02 -2.41 5.36
CA ALA A 51 0.33 -1.68 6.58
C ALA A 51 -0.92 -1.16 7.32
N HIS A 52 -1.88 -0.59 6.59
CA HIS A 52 -3.16 -0.15 7.18
C HIS A 52 -3.95 -1.32 7.81
N LEU A 53 -3.92 -2.51 7.20
CA LEU A 53 -4.54 -3.70 7.78
C LEU A 53 -3.86 -4.15 9.06
N ALA A 54 -2.53 -4.13 9.10
CA ALA A 54 -1.78 -4.45 10.31
C ALA A 54 -2.08 -3.48 11.47
N LEU A 55 -2.43 -2.23 11.15
CA LEU A 55 -2.87 -1.20 12.09
C LEU A 55 -4.38 -1.24 12.41
N GLY A 56 -5.16 -2.16 11.82
CA GLY A 56 -6.61 -2.23 12.00
C GLY A 56 -7.40 -1.11 11.31
N GLN A 57 -6.77 -0.35 10.43
CA GLN A 57 -7.36 0.81 9.74
C GLN A 57 -8.07 0.38 8.45
N MET A 58 -9.21 -0.29 8.60
CA MET A 58 -9.88 -1.00 7.49
C MET A 58 -10.33 -0.08 6.34
N ASP A 59 -10.89 1.09 6.65
CA ASP A 59 -11.29 2.05 5.61
C ASP A 59 -10.10 2.55 4.78
N MET A 60 -8.93 2.75 5.42
CA MET A 60 -7.74 3.20 4.71
C MET A 60 -7.21 2.07 3.80
N ALA A 61 -7.18 0.86 4.34
CA ALA A 61 -6.78 -0.31 3.59
C ALA A 61 -7.66 -0.53 2.36
N LEU A 62 -8.98 -0.39 2.50
CA LEU A 62 -9.93 -0.52 1.39
C LEU A 62 -9.64 0.51 0.29
N ARG A 63 -9.46 1.78 0.65
CA ARG A 63 -9.10 2.84 -0.31
C ARG A 63 -7.78 2.56 -1.03
N CYS A 64 -6.76 2.07 -0.31
CA CYS A 64 -5.49 1.69 -0.93
C CYS A 64 -5.65 0.51 -1.91
N LEU A 65 -6.52 -0.45 -1.61
CA LEU A 65 -6.81 -1.58 -2.51
C LEU A 65 -7.58 -1.13 -3.76
N ASP A 66 -8.53 -0.20 -3.63
CA ASP A 66 -9.20 0.41 -4.78
C ASP A 66 -8.18 1.10 -5.72
N LEU A 67 -7.25 1.88 -5.16
CA LEU A 67 -6.17 2.52 -5.93
C LEU A 67 -5.19 1.52 -6.55
N THR A 68 -4.95 0.39 -5.88
CA THR A 68 -4.12 -0.71 -6.39
C THR A 68 -4.74 -1.29 -7.65
N ILE A 69 -6.03 -1.65 -7.58
CA ILE A 69 -6.80 -2.24 -8.68
C ILE A 69 -6.95 -1.26 -9.84
N ALA A 70 -7.19 0.02 -9.55
CA ALA A 70 -7.28 1.05 -10.58
C ALA A 70 -5.98 1.21 -11.40
N LYS A 71 -4.82 0.92 -10.81
CA LYS A 71 -3.51 0.95 -11.50
C LYS A 71 -3.13 -0.38 -12.14
N ASP A 72 -3.60 -1.50 -11.60
CA ASP A 72 -3.33 -2.84 -12.11
C ASP A 72 -4.56 -3.74 -11.90
N GLU A 73 -5.44 -3.73 -12.90
CA GLU A 73 -6.69 -4.50 -12.92
C GLU A 73 -6.47 -6.02 -12.99
N ARG A 74 -5.23 -6.48 -13.17
CA ARG A 74 -4.88 -7.90 -13.28
C ARG A 74 -4.29 -8.46 -11.99
N LEU A 75 -4.08 -7.63 -10.98
CA LEU A 75 -3.54 -8.04 -9.70
C LEU A 75 -4.60 -8.77 -8.86
N ALA A 76 -4.80 -10.06 -9.14
CA ALA A 76 -5.82 -10.90 -8.49
C ALA A 76 -5.75 -10.87 -6.95
N VAL A 77 -4.54 -10.80 -6.39
CA VAL A 77 -4.35 -10.71 -4.93
C VAL A 77 -4.96 -9.44 -4.33
N ALA A 78 -5.00 -8.32 -5.06
CA ALA A 78 -5.62 -7.09 -4.58
C ALA A 78 -7.15 -7.24 -4.49
N PHE A 79 -7.79 -7.88 -5.46
CA PHE A 79 -9.22 -8.20 -5.40
C PHE A 79 -9.55 -9.13 -4.23
N PHE A 80 -8.75 -10.18 -4.05
CA PHE A 80 -8.91 -11.11 -2.94
C PHE A 80 -8.82 -10.40 -1.58
N GLN A 81 -7.78 -9.59 -1.40
CA GLN A 81 -7.58 -8.88 -0.14
C GLN A 81 -8.70 -7.85 0.09
N ARG A 82 -9.15 -7.15 -0.96
CA ARG A 82 -10.28 -6.21 -0.88
C ARG A 82 -11.55 -6.89 -0.41
N ALA A 83 -11.88 -8.06 -0.97
CA ALA A 83 -13.04 -8.84 -0.55
C ALA A 83 -12.93 -9.28 0.92
N ALA A 84 -11.73 -9.71 1.36
CA ALA A 84 -11.49 -10.08 2.75
C ALA A 84 -11.71 -8.90 3.72
N VAL A 85 -11.25 -7.70 3.36
CA VAL A 85 -11.48 -6.48 4.16
C VAL A 85 -12.95 -6.16 4.27
N MET A 86 -13.70 -6.20 3.16
CA MET A 86 -15.14 -5.93 3.17
C MET A 86 -15.91 -6.92 4.07
N LEU A 87 -15.56 -8.21 4.02
CA LEU A 87 -16.16 -9.22 4.88
C LEU A 87 -15.84 -8.96 6.36
N GLN A 88 -14.61 -8.54 6.67
CA GLN A 88 -14.21 -8.23 8.04
C GLN A 88 -14.93 -6.99 8.58
N MET A 89 -15.12 -5.96 7.75
CA MET A 89 -15.89 -4.77 8.11
C MET A 89 -17.36 -5.11 8.37
N ASP A 90 -18.00 -5.93 7.52
CA ASP A 90 -19.39 -6.37 7.72
C ASP A 90 -19.57 -7.10 9.06
N ARG A 91 -18.63 -8.00 9.40
CA ARG A 91 -18.62 -8.72 10.69
C ARG A 91 -18.38 -7.85 11.92
N LEU A 92 -17.79 -6.66 11.76
CA LEU A 92 -17.61 -5.72 12.88
C LEU A 92 -18.83 -4.82 13.11
N VAL A 93 -19.70 -4.72 12.09
CA VAL A 93 -20.90 -3.90 12.14
C VAL A 93 -22.14 -4.74 12.54
N SER A 94 -22.06 -6.07 12.42
CA SER A 94 -23.06 -7.04 12.89
C SER A 94 -22.89 -7.44 14.36
#